data_AF-A0AA39FHD5-F1
#
_entry.id   AF-A0AA39FHD5-F1
#
_cell.length_a   1.000
_cell.length_b   1.000
_cell.length_c   1.000
_cell.angle_alpha   90.00
_cell.angle_beta   90.00
_cell.angle_gamma   90.00
#
_symmetry.space_group_name_H-M   'P 1'
#
loop_
_entity.id
_entity.type
_entity.pdbx_description
1 polymer ?
#
loop_
_entity_poly.entity_id
_entity_poly.type
_entity_poly.pdbx_seq_one_letter_code
_entity_poly.pdbx_strand_id
1 'polypeptide(L)'
;MLYKKKRKDNDLSTNTSKTNLCEGNRLVDLKFLDEKLGPEYFEAGENRVEIFPRGGFYMPSNIWNLICLTHAPEYSNWKSFVRDVLIQVYENKLPNYTAKGKRSRPSIDGKLLKALFKKINEPRSCQEQVPEHVFIHFINHSIVNKRNYEENKNMDDNKAAKKLKKSTTEPKKAPNTKKNTVD
;
A
#
# COMPACT_ATOMS: atom_id res chain seq x y z
N MET A 1 -41.60 1.43 54.75
CA MET A 1 -41.62 0.18 53.95
C MET A 1 -40.64 0.34 52.79
N LEU A 2 -39.53 -0.41 52.82
CA LEU A 2 -38.45 -0.38 51.82
C LEU A 2 -38.77 -1.33 50.66
N TYR A 3 -38.96 -0.80 49.45
CA TYR A 3 -39.04 -1.63 48.24
C TYR A 3 -37.66 -1.75 47.57
N LYS A 4 -37.02 -2.90 47.77
CA LYS A 4 -35.78 -3.31 47.10
C LYS A 4 -36.08 -3.69 45.65
N LYS A 5 -35.56 -2.93 44.68
CA LYS A 5 -35.60 -3.25 43.24
C LYS A 5 -34.47 -4.24 42.92
N LYS A 6 -34.83 -5.50 42.63
CA LYS A 6 -33.91 -6.57 42.19
C LYS A 6 -33.29 -6.20 40.83
N ARG A 7 -31.95 -6.24 40.76
CA ARG A 7 -31.20 -6.26 39.49
C ARG A 7 -31.29 -7.69 38.92
N LYS A 8 -31.57 -7.81 37.62
CA LYS A 8 -31.43 -9.04 36.84
C LYS A 8 -30.06 -8.98 36.18
N ASP A 9 -29.15 -9.82 36.65
CA ASP A 9 -27.89 -10.09 35.97
C ASP A 9 -28.21 -11.07 34.82
N ASN A 10 -27.94 -10.63 33.59
CA ASN A 10 -28.09 -11.43 32.39
C ASN A 10 -26.68 -11.93 32.02
N ASP A 11 -26.37 -13.16 32.44
CA ASP A 11 -25.17 -13.88 32.04
C ASP A 11 -25.25 -14.24 30.56
N LEU A 12 -24.61 -13.43 29.70
CA LEU A 12 -24.35 -13.80 28.31
C LEU A 12 -22.98 -14.47 28.22
N SER A 13 -22.98 -15.77 28.50
CA SER A 13 -21.90 -16.70 28.17
C SER A 13 -21.66 -16.67 26.65
N THR A 14 -20.51 -16.11 26.25
CA THR A 14 -20.01 -16.25 24.87
C THR A 14 -18.82 -17.20 24.89
N ASN A 15 -19.10 -18.44 24.50
CA ASN A 15 -18.11 -19.44 24.12
C ASN A 15 -17.24 -18.89 22.98
N THR A 16 -16.05 -18.41 23.31
CA THR A 16 -14.99 -18.12 22.33
C THR A 16 -14.05 -19.31 22.26
N SER A 17 -14.47 -20.33 21.51
CA SER A 17 -13.59 -21.42 21.10
C SER A 17 -13.00 -21.13 19.73
N LYS A 18 -11.66 -21.27 19.65
CA LYS A 18 -10.84 -21.48 18.44
C LYS A 18 -10.58 -20.24 17.57
N THR A 19 -9.52 -19.52 17.90
CA THR A 19 -8.64 -19.00 16.84
C THR A 19 -7.51 -20.00 16.65
N ASN A 20 -7.48 -20.59 15.45
CA ASN A 20 -6.37 -21.39 14.98
C ASN A 20 -5.12 -20.51 14.97
N LEU A 21 -4.09 -20.94 15.70
CA LEU A 21 -2.71 -20.55 15.44
C LEU A 21 -2.40 -20.87 13.97
N CYS A 22 -2.43 -19.86 13.12
CA CYS A 22 -1.57 -19.84 11.93
C CYS A 22 -0.32 -19.04 12.32
N GLU A 23 0.53 -19.68 13.14
CA GLU A 23 1.94 -19.32 13.26
C GLU A 23 2.65 -19.68 11.95
N GLY A 24 2.37 -18.88 10.92
CA GLY A 24 3.28 -18.75 9.80
C GLY A 24 4.41 -17.84 10.24
N ASN A 25 5.50 -18.43 10.73
CA ASN A 25 6.79 -17.79 10.92
C ASN A 25 7.29 -17.22 9.58
N ARG A 26 6.71 -16.09 9.14
CA ARG A 26 7.39 -15.18 8.22
C ARG A 26 8.39 -14.44 9.08
N LEU A 27 9.58 -15.00 9.19
CA LEU A 27 10.80 -14.22 9.39
C LEU A 27 10.92 -13.29 8.17
N VAL A 28 10.13 -12.21 8.18
CA VAL A 28 10.37 -11.08 7.29
C VAL A 28 11.65 -10.47 7.81
N ASP A 29 12.70 -10.54 7.00
CA ASP A 29 13.96 -9.83 7.22
C ASP A 29 13.64 -8.41 7.73
N LEU A 30 13.86 -8.17 9.02
CA LEU A 30 13.64 -6.89 9.70
C LEU A 30 14.52 -5.77 9.14
N LYS A 31 15.39 -6.08 8.17
CA LYS A 31 16.25 -5.14 7.44
C LYS A 31 15.49 -4.22 6.48
N PHE A 32 14.22 -4.50 6.18
CA PHE A 32 13.40 -3.65 5.29
C PHE A 32 12.76 -2.42 5.95
N LEU A 33 12.96 -2.19 7.25
CA LEU A 33 12.11 -1.30 8.03
C LEU A 33 12.54 0.16 8.13
N ASP A 34 13.74 0.52 7.66
CA ASP A 34 14.31 1.84 7.94
C ASP A 34 14.81 2.58 6.70
N GLU A 35 14.25 2.26 5.53
CA GLU A 35 14.44 3.10 4.36
C GLU A 35 13.59 4.36 4.52
N LYS A 36 14.17 5.33 5.21
CA LYS A 36 13.63 6.68 5.33
C LYS A 36 13.55 7.28 3.93
N LEU A 37 12.51 8.08 3.70
CA LEU A 37 12.44 8.91 2.50
C LEU A 37 13.72 9.76 2.41
N GLY A 38 14.21 9.95 1.19
CA GLY A 38 15.41 10.72 0.96
C GLY A 38 15.24 12.17 1.44
N PRO A 39 16.36 12.85 1.80
CA PRO A 39 16.34 14.21 2.31
C PRO A 39 15.68 15.20 1.34
N GLU A 40 15.65 14.88 0.05
CA GLU A 40 15.08 15.71 -0.98
C GLU A 40 13.57 15.97 -0.83
N TYR A 41 12.84 15.15 -0.08
CA TYR A 41 11.42 15.40 0.25
C TYR A 41 11.23 16.40 1.40
N PHE A 42 12.31 16.81 2.07
CA PHE A 42 12.26 17.65 3.27
C PHE A 42 12.98 18.99 3.10
N GLU A 43 13.59 19.22 1.95
CA GLU A 43 14.34 20.42 1.62
C GLU A 43 13.70 21.15 0.44
N ALA A 44 13.68 22.48 0.52
CA ALA A 44 13.32 23.32 -0.61
C ALA A 44 14.39 23.21 -1.70
N GLY A 45 13.98 23.29 -2.97
CA GLY A 45 14.90 23.26 -4.10
C GLY A 45 14.27 23.87 -5.35
N GLU A 46 15.09 24.20 -6.34
CA GLU A 46 14.67 24.95 -7.54
C GLU A 46 13.50 24.33 -8.31
N ASN A 47 13.37 23.00 -8.29
CA ASN A 47 12.32 22.26 -8.99
C ASN A 47 11.42 21.48 -8.03
N ARG A 48 11.24 22.00 -6.81
CA ARG A 48 10.41 21.37 -5.79
C ARG A 48 9.37 22.34 -5.27
N VAL A 49 8.19 21.80 -5.00
CA VAL A 49 7.05 22.53 -4.44
C VAL A 49 6.61 21.84 -3.17
N GLU A 50 6.28 22.66 -2.18
CA GLU A 50 5.67 22.17 -0.95
C GLU A 50 4.24 21.71 -1.25
N ILE A 51 3.88 20.48 -0.84
CA ILE A 51 2.54 19.91 -1.05
C ILE A 51 1.45 20.81 -0.45
N PHE A 52 1.74 21.39 0.71
CA PHE A 52 0.87 22.30 1.43
C PHE A 52 1.73 23.35 2.15
N PRO A 53 1.35 24.63 2.16
CA PRO A 53 2.12 25.68 2.82
C PRO A 53 2.46 25.35 4.29
N ARG A 54 3.75 25.38 4.64
CA ARG A 54 4.26 25.03 5.98
C ARG A 54 3.98 23.57 6.38
N GLY A 55 3.79 22.68 5.40
CA GLY A 55 3.69 21.24 5.58
C GLY A 55 5.04 20.59 5.85
N GLY A 56 6.13 21.18 5.35
CA GLY A 56 7.50 20.71 5.48
C GLY A 56 7.81 19.48 4.62
N PHE A 57 7.01 19.24 3.56
CA PHE A 57 7.17 18.13 2.64
C PHE A 57 7.10 18.64 1.19
N TYR A 58 8.12 18.30 0.40
CA TYR A 58 8.37 18.82 -0.93
C TYR A 58 8.35 17.72 -1.97
N MET A 59 7.75 18.00 -3.14
CA MET A 59 7.74 17.09 -4.28
C MET A 59 8.30 17.78 -5.53
N PRO A 60 8.84 17.03 -6.50
CA PRO A 60 9.19 17.60 -7.80
C PRO A 60 8.00 18.33 -8.44
N SER A 61 8.22 19.56 -8.89
CA SER A 61 7.17 20.47 -9.39
C SER A 61 6.40 19.88 -10.57
N ASN A 62 7.10 19.19 -11.48
CA ASN A 62 6.50 18.51 -12.63
C ASN A 62 5.51 17.42 -12.22
N ILE A 63 5.88 16.57 -11.26
CA ILE A 63 5.04 15.49 -10.74
C ILE A 63 3.85 16.08 -9.99
N TRP A 64 4.10 17.04 -9.11
CA TRP A 64 3.04 17.69 -8.34
C TRP A 64 2.00 18.36 -9.26
N ASN A 65 2.46 19.13 -10.25
CA ASN A 65 1.58 19.79 -11.21
C ASN A 65 0.76 18.78 -12.02
N LEU A 66 1.36 17.67 -12.45
CA LEU A 66 0.65 16.61 -13.17
C LEU A 66 -0.48 16.01 -12.31
N ILE A 67 -0.21 15.71 -11.04
CA ILE A 67 -1.24 15.20 -10.12
C ILE A 67 -2.34 16.26 -9.93
N CYS A 68 -1.97 17.51 -9.66
CA CYS A 68 -2.94 18.59 -9.47
C CYS A 68 -3.83 18.80 -10.70
N LEU A 69 -3.26 18.74 -11.92
CA LEU A 69 -4.02 18.88 -13.17
C LEU A 69 -4.97 17.69 -13.41
N THR A 70 -4.54 16.48 -13.03
CA THR A 70 -5.35 15.26 -13.20
C THR A 70 -6.58 15.25 -12.29
N HIS A 71 -6.51 15.94 -11.14
CA HIS A 71 -7.57 15.99 -10.14
C HIS A 71 -8.26 17.37 -10.05
N ALA A 72 -7.93 18.31 -10.94
CA ALA A 72 -8.63 19.57 -11.12
C ALA A 72 -9.80 19.43 -12.11
N PRO A 73 -10.87 20.25 -12.04
CA PRO A 73 -11.14 21.34 -11.08
C PRO A 73 -11.85 20.87 -9.80
N GLU A 74 -12.34 19.63 -9.78
CA GLU A 74 -13.06 19.08 -8.64
C GLU A 74 -12.17 18.03 -7.97
N TYR A 75 -11.50 18.42 -6.88
CA TYR A 75 -10.90 17.48 -5.93
C TYR A 75 -11.98 16.64 -5.19
N SER A 76 -13.19 16.53 -5.75
CA SER A 76 -14.31 15.70 -5.28
C SER A 76 -13.88 14.25 -5.06
N ASN A 77 -12.87 13.78 -5.81
CA ASN A 77 -12.23 12.49 -5.60
C ASN A 77 -10.86 12.60 -4.89
N TRP A 78 -10.84 13.25 -3.72
CA TRP A 78 -9.65 13.36 -2.86
C TRP A 78 -8.95 12.03 -2.61
N LYS A 79 -9.69 10.92 -2.63
CA LYS A 79 -9.17 9.56 -2.49
C LYS A 79 -8.16 9.22 -3.59
N SER A 80 -8.50 9.48 -4.84
CA SER A 80 -7.61 9.24 -5.98
C SER A 80 -6.38 10.14 -5.92
N PHE A 81 -6.58 11.43 -5.60
CA PHE A 81 -5.49 12.38 -5.39
C PHE A 81 -4.47 11.89 -4.34
N VAL A 82 -4.95 11.53 -3.14
CA VAL A 82 -4.11 11.02 -2.04
C VAL A 82 -3.38 9.75 -2.46
N ARG A 83 -4.08 8.83 -3.14
CA ARG A 83 -3.49 7.58 -3.62
C ARG A 83 -2.35 7.85 -4.60
N ASP A 84 -2.54 8.75 -5.56
CA ASP A 84 -1.55 9.02 -6.59
C ASP A 84 -0.30 9.70 -5.98
N VAL A 85 -0.46 10.60 -5.02
CA VAL A 85 0.67 11.14 -4.26
C VAL A 85 1.43 10.04 -3.52
N LEU A 86 0.72 9.16 -2.80
CA LEU A 86 1.36 8.07 -2.05
C LEU A 86 2.11 7.09 -2.98
N ILE A 87 1.56 6.80 -4.16
CA ILE A 87 2.22 5.97 -5.16
C ILE A 87 3.49 6.66 -5.68
N GLN A 88 3.46 7.97 -5.93
CA GLN A 88 4.64 8.68 -6.42
C GLN A 88 5.74 8.82 -5.37
N VAL A 89 5.40 8.91 -4.09
CA VAL A 89 6.40 9.04 -3.00
C VAL A 89 7.00 7.70 -2.61
N TYR A 90 6.19 6.64 -2.49
CA TYR A 90 6.63 5.35 -1.98
C TYR A 90 6.79 4.26 -3.04
N GLU A 91 6.30 4.50 -4.26
CA GLU A 91 6.38 3.58 -5.38
C GLU A 91 5.95 2.15 -5.00
N ASN A 92 6.84 1.17 -5.23
CA ASN A 92 6.64 -0.25 -4.91
C ASN A 92 6.82 -0.56 -3.42
N LYS A 93 7.28 0.40 -2.61
CA LYS A 93 7.47 0.23 -1.16
C LYS A 93 6.20 0.51 -0.38
N LEU A 94 5.21 1.19 -0.97
CA LEU A 94 3.95 1.59 -0.32
C LEU A 94 3.26 0.44 0.45
N PRO A 95 3.19 -0.82 -0.06
CA PRO A 95 2.58 -1.96 0.65
C PRO A 95 3.23 -2.31 1.99
N ASN A 96 4.45 -1.86 2.24
CA ASN A 96 5.19 -2.15 3.47
C ASN A 96 4.82 -1.17 4.60
N TYR A 97 4.19 -0.04 4.29
CA TYR A 97 3.84 0.99 5.26
C TYR A 97 2.43 0.81 5.82
N THR A 98 2.08 1.65 6.80
CA THR A 98 0.72 1.91 7.28
C THR A 98 0.60 3.40 7.57
N ALA A 99 -0.62 3.93 7.69
CA ALA A 99 -0.79 5.36 7.95
C ALA A 99 -0.10 5.80 9.25
N LYS A 100 -0.39 5.16 10.40
CA LYS A 100 0.15 5.56 11.72
C LYS A 100 1.21 4.61 12.31
N GLY A 101 1.70 3.65 11.53
CA GLY A 101 2.54 2.58 12.04
C GLY A 101 1.70 1.53 12.77
N LYS A 102 1.95 0.24 12.51
CA LYS A 102 1.29 -0.84 13.26
C LYS A 102 2.09 -2.15 13.17
N ARG A 103 2.31 -2.78 14.33
CA ARG A 103 3.09 -4.03 14.47
C ARG A 103 4.51 -3.85 13.91
N SER A 104 4.83 -4.56 12.83
CA SER A 104 6.13 -4.60 12.15
C SER A 104 6.18 -3.71 10.91
N ARG A 105 5.26 -2.75 10.75
CA ARG A 105 5.20 -1.87 9.58
C ARG A 105 5.39 -0.42 9.99
N PRO A 106 6.26 0.34 9.29
CA PRO A 106 6.51 1.73 9.60
C PRO A 106 5.30 2.60 9.24
N SER A 107 5.26 3.79 9.83
CA SER A 107 4.28 4.82 9.46
C SER A 107 4.67 5.51 8.16
N ILE A 108 3.69 5.95 7.39
CA ILE A 108 3.91 7.00 6.38
C ILE A 108 4.46 8.23 7.10
N ASP A 109 5.26 9.02 6.40
CA ASP A 109 5.84 10.24 6.93
C ASP A 109 4.76 11.19 7.46
N GLY A 110 4.98 11.68 8.68
CA GLY A 110 4.00 12.51 9.38
C GLY A 110 3.80 13.88 8.73
N LYS A 111 4.84 14.46 8.13
CA LYS A 111 4.74 15.74 7.42
C LYS A 111 3.92 15.57 6.15
N LEU A 112 4.16 14.50 5.39
CA LEU A 112 3.35 14.13 4.23
C LEU A 112 1.87 13.93 4.59
N LEU A 113 1.58 13.10 5.61
CA LEU A 113 0.20 12.84 6.04
C LEU A 113 -0.52 14.12 6.45
N LYS A 114 0.15 14.97 7.24
CA LYS A 114 -0.40 16.24 7.69
C LYS A 114 -0.62 17.20 6.52
N ALA A 115 0.32 17.29 5.58
CA ALA A 115 0.19 18.13 4.40
C ALA A 115 -0.98 17.68 3.52
N LEU A 116 -1.09 16.38 3.24
CA LEU A 116 -2.20 15.80 2.47
C LEU A 116 -3.54 16.01 3.15
N PHE A 117 -3.63 15.75 4.46
CA PHE A 117 -4.86 15.94 5.22
C PHE A 117 -5.34 17.39 5.20
N LYS A 118 -4.41 18.34 5.35
CA LYS A 118 -4.73 19.77 5.23
C LYS A 118 -5.14 20.14 3.81
N LYS A 119 -4.45 19.60 2.80
CA LYS A 119 -4.71 19.89 1.39
C LYS A 119 -6.12 19.49 0.97
N ILE A 120 -6.56 18.27 1.32
CA ILE A 120 -7.90 17.80 0.94
C ILE A 120 -9.02 18.54 1.69
N ASN A 121 -8.72 19.11 2.85
CA ASN A 121 -9.64 19.90 3.66
C ASN A 121 -9.53 21.41 3.39
N GLU A 122 -8.77 21.84 2.38
CA GLU A 122 -8.83 23.23 1.93
C GLU A 122 -10.26 23.54 1.45
N PRO A 123 -10.80 24.74 1.76
CA PRO A 123 -12.16 25.11 1.36
C PRO A 123 -12.45 25.04 -0.14
N ARG A 124 -11.39 25.03 -0.97
CA ARG A 124 -11.47 24.92 -2.43
C ARG A 124 -11.43 23.48 -2.94
N SER A 125 -11.09 22.51 -2.10
CA SER A 125 -10.82 21.12 -2.49
C SER A 125 -11.95 20.16 -2.12
N CYS A 126 -12.69 20.40 -1.04
CA CYS A 126 -13.83 19.55 -0.71
C CYS A 126 -15.01 20.39 -0.21
N GLN A 127 -16.22 20.00 -0.63
CA GLN A 127 -17.45 20.60 -0.13
C GLN A 127 -17.71 20.23 1.34
N GLU A 128 -17.18 19.08 1.78
CA GLU A 128 -17.33 18.56 3.14
C GLU A 128 -15.96 18.30 3.77
N GLN A 129 -15.80 18.64 5.05
CA GLN A 129 -14.57 18.32 5.77
C GLN A 129 -14.45 16.82 5.98
N VAL A 130 -13.33 16.24 5.56
CA VAL A 130 -13.01 14.83 5.76
C VAL A 130 -12.46 14.64 7.18
N PRO A 131 -13.11 13.82 8.03
CA PRO A 131 -12.58 13.52 9.35
C PRO A 131 -11.26 12.75 9.28
N GLU A 132 -10.35 13.00 10.22
CA GLU A 132 -9.02 12.37 10.23
C GLU A 132 -9.10 10.84 10.24
N HIS A 133 -10.03 10.26 11.01
CA HIS A 133 -10.19 8.80 11.07
C HIS A 133 -10.60 8.19 9.71
N VAL A 134 -11.43 8.90 8.92
CA VAL A 134 -11.83 8.49 7.57
C VAL A 134 -10.63 8.53 6.62
N PHE A 135 -9.86 9.62 6.69
CA PHE A 135 -8.62 9.78 5.91
C PHE A 135 -7.61 8.66 6.20
N ILE A 136 -7.35 8.39 7.49
CA ILE A 136 -6.43 7.34 7.94
C ILE A 136 -6.94 5.94 7.55
N HIS A 137 -8.24 5.69 7.68
CA HIS A 137 -8.85 4.44 7.25
C HIS A 137 -8.67 4.23 5.74
N PHE A 138 -8.94 5.25 4.93
CA PHE A 138 -8.75 5.19 3.48
C PHE A 138 -7.31 4.86 3.09
N ILE A 139 -6.31 5.50 3.71
CA ILE A 139 -4.90 5.23 3.41
C ILE A 139 -4.54 3.78 3.69
N ASN A 140 -4.92 3.26 4.86
CA ASN A 140 -4.65 1.87 5.22
C ASN A 140 -5.35 0.89 4.26
N HIS A 141 -6.59 1.20 3.86
CA HIS A 141 -7.33 0.40 2.88
C HIS A 141 -6.64 0.38 1.51
N SER A 142 -6.20 1.54 1.01
CA SER A 142 -5.44 1.66 -0.24
C SER A 142 -4.14 0.85 -0.22
N ILE A 143 -3.40 0.89 0.90
CA ILE A 143 -2.19 0.10 1.09
C ILE A 143 -2.48 -1.40 1.07
N VAL A 144 -3.53 -1.85 1.75
CA VAL A 144 -3.94 -3.27 1.74
C VAL A 144 -4.31 -3.72 0.33
N ASN A 145 -5.08 -2.91 -0.41
CA ASN A 145 -5.44 -3.22 -1.78
C ASN A 145 -4.22 -3.34 -2.69
N LYS A 146 -3.25 -2.42 -2.58
CA LYS A 146 -2.00 -2.49 -3.33
C LYS A 146 -1.21 -3.76 -2.99
N ARG A 147 -1.13 -4.14 -1.71
CA ARG A 147 -0.48 -5.39 -1.29
C ARG A 147 -1.13 -6.62 -1.91
N ASN A 148 -2.46 -6.72 -1.82
CA ASN A 148 -3.19 -7.84 -2.38
C ASN A 148 -3.01 -7.94 -3.91
N TYR A 149 -2.96 -6.79 -4.59
CA TYR A 149 -2.68 -6.74 -6.02
C TYR A 149 -1.28 -7.28 -6.36
N GLU A 150 -0.25 -6.90 -5.60
CA GLU A 150 1.11 -7.38 -5.81
C GLU A 150 1.27 -8.87 -5.48
N GLU A 151 0.63 -9.35 -4.43
CA GLU A 151 0.62 -10.78 -4.09
C GLU A 151 0.00 -11.62 -5.22
N ASN A 152 -1.12 -11.17 -5.79
CA ASN A 152 -1.78 -11.84 -6.90
C ASN A 152 -0.95 -11.79 -8.19
N LYS A 153 -0.36 -10.62 -8.51
CA LYS A 153 0.51 -10.47 -9.69
C LYS A 153 1.70 -11.45 -9.64
N ASN A 154 2.37 -11.54 -8.49
CA ASN A 154 3.50 -12.45 -8.30
C ASN A 154 3.11 -13.94 -8.41
N MET A 155 1.87 -14.31 -8.05
CA MET A 155 1.39 -15.69 -8.23
C MET A 155 1.22 -16.04 -9.71
N ASP A 156 0.72 -15.12 -10.52
CA ASP A 156 0.48 -15.35 -11.94
C ASP A 156 1.78 -15.38 -12.73
N ASP A 157 2.74 -14.51 -12.41
CA ASP A 157 4.09 -14.52 -12.99
C ASP A 157 4.81 -15.86 -12.70
N ASN A 158 4.67 -16.37 -11.47
CA ASN A 158 5.21 -17.68 -11.10
C ASN A 158 4.54 -18.86 -11.81
N LYS A 159 3.21 -18.79 -12.06
CA LYS A 159 2.50 -19.81 -12.86
C LYS A 159 2.94 -19.77 -14.32
N ALA A 160 3.12 -18.59 -14.89
CA ALA A 160 3.60 -18.41 -16.26
C ALA A 160 5.04 -18.97 -16.42
N ALA A 161 5.94 -18.63 -15.49
CA ALA A 161 7.32 -19.14 -15.50
C ALA A 161 7.40 -20.67 -15.39
N LYS A 162 6.53 -21.30 -14.57
CA LYS A 162 6.45 -22.76 -14.46
C LYS A 162 5.95 -23.43 -15.75
N LYS A 163 5.02 -22.81 -16.49
CA LYS A 163 4.56 -23.32 -17.79
C LYS A 163 5.67 -23.29 -18.85
N LEU A 164 6.48 -22.23 -18.88
CA LEU A 164 7.57 -22.08 -19.84
C LEU A 164 8.74 -23.06 -19.62
N LYS A 165 9.05 -23.38 -18.36
CA LYS A 165 10.07 -24.40 -18.04
C LYS A 165 9.64 -25.82 -18.42
N LYS A 166 8.33 -26.09 -18.50
CA LYS A 166 7.81 -27.41 -18.89
C LYS A 166 7.83 -27.65 -20.41
N SER A 167 7.98 -26.60 -21.23
CA SER A 167 8.04 -26.70 -22.70
C SER A 167 9.47 -26.72 -23.28
N THR A 168 10.51 -26.60 -22.44
CA THR A 168 11.91 -26.45 -22.91
C THR A 168 12.78 -27.69 -22.69
N THR A 169 12.21 -28.79 -22.20
CA THR A 169 12.95 -30.04 -21.96
C THR A 169 12.48 -31.13 -22.91
N GLU A 170 12.98 -31.13 -24.14
CA GLU A 170 13.36 -32.34 -24.87
C GLU A 170 14.14 -31.96 -26.15
N PRO A 171 15.48 -32.10 -26.16
CA PRO A 171 16.20 -32.16 -27.43
C PRO A 171 15.80 -33.47 -28.12
N LYS A 172 15.00 -33.37 -29.20
CA LYS A 172 14.72 -34.48 -30.10
C LYS A 172 16.06 -35.09 -30.54
N LYS A 173 16.33 -36.33 -30.10
CA LYS A 173 17.46 -37.15 -30.57
C LYS A 173 17.51 -37.08 -32.09
N ALA A 174 18.65 -36.61 -32.62
CA ALA A 174 18.90 -36.58 -34.05
C ALA A 174 18.77 -38.00 -34.64
N PRO A 175 18.08 -38.18 -35.77
CA PRO A 175 17.93 -39.48 -36.41
C PRO A 175 19.29 -39.98 -36.89
N ASN A 176 19.68 -41.14 -36.35
CA ASN A 176 20.96 -41.79 -36.61
C ASN A 176 21.01 -42.26 -38.08
N THR A 177 21.86 -41.63 -38.90
CA THR A 177 22.02 -41.94 -40.32
C THR A 177 22.88 -43.21 -40.45
N LYS A 178 22.25 -44.35 -40.76
CA LYS A 178 22.98 -45.57 -41.14
C LYS A 178 23.62 -45.37 -42.52
N LYS A 179 24.96 -45.33 -42.56
CA LYS A 179 25.75 -45.53 -43.78
C LYS A 179 25.65 -47.00 -44.18
N ASN A 180 25.09 -47.27 -45.36
CA ASN A 180 25.25 -48.55 -46.03
C ASN A 180 26.57 -48.52 -46.79
N THR A 181 27.47 -49.45 -46.47
CA THR A 181 28.60 -49.82 -47.31
C THR A 181 28.14 -51.02 -48.13
N VAL A 182 28.25 -50.92 -49.45
CA VAL A 182 28.13 -52.05 -50.38
C VAL A 182 29.46 -52.11 -51.11
N ASP A 183 30.00 -53.32 -51.20
CA ASP A 183 31.25 -53.71 -51.86
C ASP A 183 31.32 -53.35 -53.35
#